data_AF-A0A382GHM0-F1
#
_entry.id   AF-A0A382GHM0-F1
#
_cell.length_a   1.000
_cell.length_b   1.000
_cell.length_c   1.000
_cell.angle_alpha   90.00
_cell.angle_beta   90.00
_cell.angle_gamma   90.00
#
_symmetry.space_group_name_H-M   'P 1'
#
loop_
_entity.id
_entity.type
_entity.pdbx_description
1 polymer ?
#
loop_
_entity_poly.entity_id
_entity_poly.type
_entity_poly.pdbx_seq_one_letter_code
_entity_poly.pdbx_strand_id
1 'polypeptide(L)'
;MSLGLQAALALFPIALGGALLIGFRIAAKHAMPAAYVAAVAVGFLVWQMSPSRVAAASIEGLFITFDLLFIIFGAILLLHTLERSGGVAAIKRSFGGVSDDRRVQIVIVAWLFGSFIEG
;
A
#
# COMPACT_ATOMS: atom_id res chain seq x y z
N MET A 1 23.99 -16.79 12.74
CA MET A 1 24.21 -15.81 11.65
C MET A 1 24.32 -14.42 12.25
N SER A 2 25.19 -13.55 11.74
CA SER A 2 25.29 -12.16 12.25
C SER A 2 23.97 -11.41 12.05
N LEU A 3 23.68 -10.46 12.93
CA LEU A 3 22.43 -9.66 12.87
C LEU A 3 22.30 -8.94 11.52
N GLY A 4 23.40 -8.38 11.02
CA GLY A 4 23.42 -7.68 9.73
C GLY A 4 23.04 -8.58 8.55
N LEU A 5 23.46 -9.85 8.57
CA LEU A 5 23.10 -10.80 7.53
C LEU A 5 21.61 -11.17 7.60
N GLN A 6 21.05 -11.35 8.79
CA GLN A 6 19.61 -11.60 8.96
C GLN A 6 18.77 -10.42 8.47
N ALA A 7 19.20 -9.19 8.80
CA ALA A 7 18.54 -7.97 8.33
C ALA A 7 18.58 -7.85 6.80
N ALA A 8 19.72 -8.14 6.18
CA ALA A 8 19.85 -8.12 4.71
C ALA A 8 18.94 -9.16 4.05
N LEU A 9 18.84 -10.37 4.61
CA LEU A 9 17.98 -11.44 4.09
C LEU A 9 16.49 -11.12 4.26
N ALA A 10 16.10 -10.47 5.37
CA ALA A 10 14.74 -10.01 5.58
C ALA A 10 14.37 -8.87 4.63
N LEU A 11 15.33 -7.98 4.33
CA LEU A 11 15.13 -6.86 3.40
C LEU A 11 15.06 -7.33 1.93
N PHE A 12 15.76 -8.41 1.58
CA PHE A 12 15.95 -8.84 0.20
C PHE A 12 14.66 -8.95 -0.63
N PRO A 13 13.57 -9.63 -0.19
CA PRO A 13 12.34 -9.73 -0.98
C PRO A 13 11.68 -8.37 -1.22
N ILE A 14 11.73 -7.48 -0.22
CA ILE A 14 11.16 -6.13 -0.28
C ILE A 14 11.98 -5.27 -1.25
N ALA A 15 13.31 -5.30 -1.11
CA ALA A 15 14.23 -4.57 -1.99
C ALA A 15 14.13 -5.07 -3.43
N LEU A 16 13.98 -6.38 -3.64
CA LEU A 16 13.78 -6.97 -4.96
C LEU A 16 12.48 -6.46 -5.60
N GLY A 17 11.36 -6.48 -4.87
CA GLY A 17 10.10 -5.92 -5.35
C GLY A 17 10.22 -4.44 -5.73
N GLY A 18 10.82 -3.64 -4.84
CA GLY A 18 11.07 -2.22 -5.09
C GLY A 18 11.97 -1.97 -6.31
N ALA A 19 13.05 -2.75 -6.47
CA ALA A 19 13.95 -2.64 -7.60
C ALA A 19 13.26 -3.02 -8.92
N LEU A 20 12.46 -4.09 -8.93
CA LEU A 20 11.70 -4.51 -10.12
C LEU A 20 10.64 -3.47 -10.51
N LEU A 21 9.93 -2.89 -9.54
CA LEU A 21 8.87 -1.91 -9.78
C LEU A 21 9.40 -0.52 -10.14
N ILE A 22 10.36 0.00 -9.38
CA ILE A 22 10.83 1.39 -9.51
C ILE A 22 12.03 1.46 -10.45
N GLY A 23 13.00 0.56 -10.27
CA GLY A 23 14.23 0.54 -11.06
C GLY A 23 13.99 0.03 -12.49
N PHE A 24 13.47 -1.19 -12.60
CA PHE A 24 13.25 -1.84 -13.90
C PHE A 24 11.87 -1.56 -14.51
N ARG A 25 10.97 -0.90 -13.78
CA ARG A 25 9.61 -0.56 -14.24
C ARG A 25 8.81 -1.76 -14.75
N ILE A 26 9.05 -2.94 -14.16
CA ILE A 26 8.34 -4.17 -14.47
C ILE A 26 6.93 -4.07 -13.87
N ALA A 27 5.94 -4.51 -14.63
CA ALA A 27 4.55 -4.54 -14.16
C ALA A 27 4.41 -5.34 -12.86
N ALA A 28 3.62 -4.81 -11.91
CA ALA A 28 3.39 -5.43 -10.60
C ALA A 28 2.93 -6.90 -10.68
N LYS A 29 2.20 -7.25 -11.74
CA LYS A 29 1.77 -8.63 -12.03
C LYS A 29 2.92 -9.65 -12.11
N HIS A 30 4.13 -9.22 -12.43
CA HIS A 30 5.32 -10.08 -12.46
C HIS A 30 6.27 -9.79 -11.29
N ALA A 31 6.42 -8.52 -10.91
CA ALA A 31 7.32 -8.13 -9.83
C ALA A 31 6.90 -8.68 -8.46
N MET A 32 5.60 -8.63 -8.14
CA MET A 32 5.10 -9.07 -6.84
C MET A 32 5.20 -10.60 -6.64
N PRO A 33 4.83 -11.45 -7.63
CA PRO A 33 5.09 -12.89 -7.52
C PRO A 33 6.57 -13.22 -7.40
N ALA A 34 7.46 -12.52 -8.11
CA ALA A 34 8.90 -12.73 -7.99
C ALA A 34 9.41 -12.41 -6.57
N ALA A 35 8.95 -11.30 -5.98
CA ALA A 35 9.26 -10.95 -4.59
C ALA A 35 8.72 -11.99 -3.59
N TYR A 36 7.51 -12.51 -3.83
CA TYR A 36 6.94 -13.57 -2.99
C TYR A 36 7.76 -14.88 -3.07
N VAL A 37 8.15 -15.32 -4.28
CA VAL A 37 9.01 -16.50 -4.45
C VAL A 37 10.35 -16.30 -3.73
N ALA A 38 10.93 -15.11 -3.81
CA ALA A 38 12.13 -14.78 -3.06
C ALA A 38 11.90 -14.87 -1.53
N ALA A 39 10.79 -14.34 -1.01
CA ALA A 39 10.47 -14.44 0.41
C ALA A 39 10.32 -15.90 0.89
N VAL A 40 9.62 -16.73 0.11
CA VAL A 40 9.45 -18.16 0.38
C VAL A 40 10.81 -18.87 0.35
N ALA A 41 11.63 -18.61 -0.66
CA ALA A 41 12.96 -19.22 -0.78
C ALA A 41 13.85 -18.88 0.41
N VAL A 42 13.87 -17.61 0.84
CA VAL A 42 14.64 -17.19 2.02
C VAL A 42 14.08 -17.86 3.29
N GLY A 43 12.76 -17.89 3.47
CA GLY A 43 12.12 -18.54 4.62
C GLY A 43 12.46 -20.03 4.76
N PHE A 44 12.49 -20.77 3.65
CA PHE A 44 12.88 -22.17 3.66
C PHE A 44 14.39 -22.38 3.81
N LEU A 45 15.21 -21.71 3.00
CA LEU A 45 16.64 -21.98 2.94
C LEU A 45 17.41 -21.45 4.14
N VAL A 46 17.04 -20.27 4.64
CA VAL A 46 17.75 -19.58 5.73
C VAL A 46 17.12 -19.91 7.08
N TRP A 47 15.81 -19.76 7.18
CA TRP A 47 15.09 -19.91 8.45
C TRP A 47 14.47 -21.28 8.67
N GLN A 48 14.60 -22.20 7.71
CA GLN A 48 14.15 -23.60 7.83
C GLN A 48 12.70 -23.70 8.31
N MET A 49 11.84 -22.80 7.81
CA MET A 49 10.43 -22.75 8.19
C MET A 49 9.72 -24.02 7.74
N SER A 50 8.79 -24.51 8.58
CA SER A 50 7.96 -25.65 8.17
C SER A 50 7.07 -25.27 6.97
N PRO A 51 6.79 -26.22 6.05
CA PRO A 51 5.88 -25.95 4.94
C PRO A 51 4.50 -25.48 5.40
N SER A 52 4.03 -25.96 6.55
CA SER A 52 2.78 -25.52 7.17
C SER A 52 2.81 -24.04 7.57
N ARG A 53 3.94 -23.54 8.07
CA ARG A 53 4.06 -22.12 8.45
C ARG A 53 4.06 -21.21 7.24
N VAL A 54 4.75 -21.61 6.17
CA VAL A 54 4.74 -20.85 4.91
C VAL A 54 3.32 -20.84 4.33
N ALA A 55 2.66 -21.99 4.25
CA ALA A 55 1.29 -22.06 3.76
C ALA A 55 0.31 -21.21 4.59
N ALA A 56 0.43 -21.24 5.92
CA ALA A 56 -0.37 -20.41 6.81
C ALA A 56 -0.17 -18.91 6.55
N ALA A 57 1.08 -18.46 6.42
CA ALA A 57 1.40 -17.06 6.11
C ALA A 57 0.89 -16.63 4.72
N SER A 58 0.93 -17.53 3.74
CA SER A 58 0.37 -17.26 2.41
C SER A 58 -1.15 -17.10 2.43
N ILE A 59 -1.84 -17.93 3.22
CA ILE A 59 -3.29 -17.84 3.42
C ILE A 59 -3.65 -16.55 4.18
N GLU A 60 -2.88 -16.21 5.21
CA GLU A 60 -3.03 -14.94 5.93
C GLU A 60 -2.89 -13.73 4.98
N GLY A 61 -1.88 -13.76 4.10
CA GLY A 61 -1.72 -12.74 3.06
C GLY A 61 -2.93 -12.61 2.13
N LEU A 62 -3.64 -13.72 1.86
CA LEU A 62 -4.87 -13.70 1.07
C LEU A 62 -6.03 -13.05 1.84
N PHE A 63 -6.17 -13.32 3.14
CA PHE A 63 -7.15 -12.63 3.99
C PHE A 63 -6.88 -11.13 4.05
N ILE A 64 -5.63 -10.71 4.26
CA ILE A 64 -5.23 -9.30 4.22
C ILE A 64 -5.60 -8.67 2.86
N THR A 65 -5.46 -9.41 1.77
CA THR A 65 -5.85 -8.93 0.44
C THR A 65 -7.35 -8.69 0.35
N PHE A 66 -8.18 -9.57 0.91
CA PHE A 66 -9.64 -9.35 0.96
C PHE A 66 -10.01 -8.12 1.77
N ASP A 67 -9.38 -7.90 2.92
CA ASP A 67 -9.63 -6.70 3.74
C ASP A 67 -9.30 -5.43 2.96
N LEU A 68 -8.16 -5.41 2.25
CA LEU A 68 -7.78 -4.30 1.38
C LEU A 68 -8.79 -4.08 0.24
N LEU A 69 -9.23 -5.15 -0.42
CA LEU A 69 -10.23 -5.06 -1.49
C LEU A 69 -11.57 -4.51 -0.97
N PHE A 70 -11.98 -4.90 0.24
CA PHE A 70 -13.19 -4.39 0.88
C PHE A 70 -13.08 -2.88 1.15
N ILE A 71 -11.94 -2.41 1.67
CA ILE A 71 -11.65 -0.99 1.88
C ILE A 71 -11.68 -0.21 0.55
N ILE A 72 -10.98 -0.72 -0.47
CA ILE A 72 -10.92 -0.08 -1.80
C ILE A 72 -12.31 -0.01 -2.43
N PHE A 73 -13.09 -1.09 -2.33
CA PHE A 73 -14.46 -1.12 -2.82
C PHE A 73 -15.33 -0.05 -2.15
N GLY A 74 -15.29 0.04 -0.82
CA GLY A 74 -16.00 1.07 -0.06
C GLY A 74 -15.59 2.49 -0.48
N ALA A 75 -14.29 2.73 -0.63
CA ALA A 75 -13.77 4.02 -1.07
C ALA A 75 -14.23 4.39 -2.49
N ILE A 76 -14.16 3.46 -3.44
CA ILE A 76 -14.59 3.67 -4.83
C ILE A 76 -16.11 3.90 -4.90
N LEU A 77 -16.90 3.14 -4.14
CA LEU A 77 -18.35 3.31 -4.06
C LEU A 77 -18.72 4.69 -3.52
N LEU A 78 -18.08 5.11 -2.43
CA LEU A 78 -18.27 6.43 -1.86
C LEU A 78 -17.89 7.53 -2.85
N LEU A 79 -16.75 7.39 -3.52
CA LEU A 79 -16.28 8.35 -4.53
C LEU A 79 -17.32 8.50 -5.65
N HIS A 80 -17.76 7.40 -6.26
CA HIS A 80 -18.75 7.45 -7.33
C HIS A 80 -20.10 8.01 -6.85
N THR A 81 -20.49 7.71 -5.61
CA THR A 81 -21.71 8.27 -5.01
C THR A 81 -21.59 9.79 -4.84
N LEU A 82 -20.46 10.29 -4.35
CA LEU A 82 -20.18 11.72 -4.20
C LEU A 82 -20.07 12.43 -5.55
N GLU A 83 -19.53 11.79 -6.58
CA GLU A 83 -19.47 12.35 -7.93
C GLU A 83 -20.87 12.48 -8.54
N ARG A 84 -21.72 11.45 -8.41
CA ARG A 84 -23.09 11.44 -8.95
C ARG A 84 -24.04 12.36 -8.21
N SER A 85 -23.87 12.51 -6.90
CA SER A 85 -24.68 13.42 -6.07
C SER A 85 -24.23 14.88 -6.14
N GLY A 86 -23.08 15.18 -6.77
CA GLY A 86 -22.49 16.51 -6.77
C GLY A 86 -21.77 16.88 -5.47
N GLY A 87 -21.61 15.94 -4.51
CA GLY A 87 -20.87 16.15 -3.27
C GLY A 87 -19.42 16.61 -3.50
N VAL A 88 -18.74 16.09 -4.53
CA VAL A 88 -17.39 16.56 -4.91
C VAL A 88 -17.38 18.03 -5.28
N ALA A 89 -18.41 18.51 -5.99
CA ALA A 89 -18.53 19.92 -6.35
C ALA A 89 -18.84 20.81 -5.13
N ALA A 90 -19.68 20.32 -4.21
CA ALA A 90 -19.96 21.01 -2.95
C ALA A 90 -18.68 21.17 -2.09
N ILE A 91 -17.86 20.11 -1.99
CA ILE A 91 -16.57 20.16 -1.29
C ILE A 91 -15.66 21.21 -1.93
N LYS A 92 -15.49 21.20 -3.26
CA LYS A 92 -14.67 22.19 -3.98
C LYS A 92 -15.16 23.63 -3.75
N ARG A 93 -16.47 23.85 -3.74
CA ARG A 93 -17.07 25.17 -3.48
C ARG A 93 -16.80 25.64 -2.04
N SER A 94 -16.82 24.74 -1.07
CA SER A 94 -16.48 25.05 0.33
C SER A 94 -15.05 25.61 0.44
N PHE A 95 -14.07 24.97 -0.20
CA PHE A 95 -12.68 25.46 -0.20
C PHE A 95 -12.52 26.83 -0.90
N GLY A 96 -13.20 27.05 -2.02
CA GLY A 96 -13.21 28.36 -2.69
C GLY A 96 -13.85 29.46 -1.84
N GLY A 97 -14.85 29.11 -1.01
CA GLY A 97 -15.45 30.05 -0.06
C GLY A 97 -14.54 30.49 1.09
N VAL A 98 -13.49 29.72 1.42
CA VAL A 98 -12.51 30.09 2.45
C VAL A 98 -11.44 31.03 1.89
N SER A 99 -10.89 30.70 0.73
CA SER A 99 -9.87 31.52 0.06
C SER A 99 -9.75 31.14 -1.42
N ASP A 100 -9.70 32.14 -2.30
CA ASP A 100 -9.43 31.95 -3.73
C ASP A 100 -7.94 31.68 -4.03
N ASP A 101 -7.04 31.89 -3.07
CA ASP A 101 -5.61 31.60 -3.25
C ASP A 101 -5.31 30.10 -3.14
N ARG A 102 -4.85 29.50 -4.25
CA ARG A 102 -4.45 28.09 -4.33
C ARG A 102 -3.38 27.70 -3.30
N ARG A 103 -2.52 28.63 -2.88
CA ARG A 103 -1.48 28.36 -1.88
C ARG A 103 -2.11 28.08 -0.52
N VAL A 104 -3.08 28.89 -0.12
CA VAL A 104 -3.81 28.72 1.15
C VAL A 104 -4.60 27.42 1.12
N GLN A 105 -5.26 27.11 0.01
CA GLN A 105 -5.99 25.85 -0.16
C GLN A 105 -5.09 24.62 0.00
N ILE A 106 -3.89 24.63 -0.59
CA ILE A 106 -2.92 23.54 -0.45
C ILE A 106 -2.48 23.38 1.02
N VAL A 107 -2.24 24.48 1.74
CA VAL A 107 -1.89 24.42 3.17
C VAL A 107 -3.02 23.78 3.98
N ILE A 108 -4.28 24.16 3.73
CA ILE A 108 -5.44 23.58 4.42
C ILE A 108 -5.56 22.08 4.09
N VAL A 109 -5.46 21.69 2.83
CA VAL A 109 -5.54 20.28 2.41
C VAL A 109 -4.41 19.46 3.03
N ALA A 110 -3.17 19.97 3.00
CA ALA A 110 -2.01 19.29 3.58
C ALA A 110 -2.15 19.15 5.10
N TRP A 111 -2.62 20.19 5.79
CA TRP A 111 -2.86 20.14 7.23
C TRP A 111 -3.95 19.14 7.60
N LEU A 112 -5.12 19.20 6.95
CA LEU A 112 -6.23 18.28 7.19
C LEU A 112 -5.87 16.83 6.87
N PHE A 113 -5.12 16.60 5.79
CA PHE A 113 -4.65 15.27 5.43
C PHE A 113 -3.62 14.74 6.43
N GLY A 114 -2.71 15.60 6.91
CA GLY A 114 -1.78 15.27 7.99
C GLY A 114 -2.51 14.88 9.28
N SER A 115 -3.45 15.70 9.74
CA SER A 115 -4.28 15.41 10.92
C SER A 115 -5.15 14.15 10.75
N PHE A 116 -5.53 13.80 9.52
CA PHE A 116 -6.25 12.55 9.23
C PHE A 116 -5.35 11.31 9.33
N ILE A 117 -4.07 11.41 8.93
CA ILE A 117 -3.10 10.30 9.05
C ILE A 117 -2.62 10.13 10.50
N GLU A 118 -2.52 11.21 11.26
CA GLU A 118 -2.16 11.20 12.69
C GLU A 118 -3.30 10.71 13.60
N GLY A 119 -4.54 10.68 13.10
CA GLY A 119 -5.74 10.22 13.81
C GLY A 119 -5.86 8.71 13.94
#